data_AF-J2PXU7-F1
#
_entry.id   AF-J2PXU7-F1
#
_cell.length_a   1.000
_cell.length_b   1.000
_cell.length_c   1.000
_cell.angle_alpha   90.00
_cell.angle_beta   90.00
_cell.angle_gamma   90.00
#
_symmetry.space_group_name_H-M   'P 1'
#
loop_
_entity.id
_entity.type
_entity.pdbx_description
1 polymer ?
#
loop_
_entity_poly.entity_id
_entity_poly.type
_entity_poly.pdbx_seq_one_letter_code
_entity_poly.pdbx_strand_id
1 'polypeptide(L)' 'MFGAREEMAVTQAEAAGGKAARPTEDSVRTRMAEAGVSAPAECVPGVLSNLIVLQDHVATLRAFALDPRSASAMRFEA' A
#
# COMPACT_ATOMS: atom_id res chain seq x y z
N MET A 1 -40.16 2.20 10.42
CA MET A 1 -39.13 2.15 11.49
C MET A 1 -37.89 1.54 10.85
N PHE A 2 -36.83 2.34 10.69
CA PHE A 2 -35.52 2.00 10.16
C PHE A 2 -34.89 0.83 10.98
N GLY A 3 -33.99 -0.02 10.49
CA GLY A 3 -33.20 0.02 9.28
C GLY A 3 -32.56 -1.35 8.98
N ALA A 4 -32.11 -1.48 7.73
CA ALA A 4 -31.34 -2.58 7.21
C ALA A 4 -29.84 -2.30 7.34
N ARG A 5 -29.02 -3.37 7.30
CA ARG A 5 -27.57 -3.39 7.00
C ARG A 5 -26.62 -3.08 8.17
N GLU A 6 -26.44 -4.08 9.02
CA GLU A 6 -25.28 -4.33 9.87
C GLU A 6 -25.09 -5.86 9.79
N GLU A 7 -23.99 -6.48 9.38
CA GLU A 7 -22.63 -6.05 9.12
C GLU A 7 -22.07 -6.99 8.02
N MET A 8 -21.99 -6.53 6.77
CA MET A 8 -20.95 -7.04 5.86
C MET A 8 -19.69 -6.22 6.15
N ALA A 9 -19.12 -6.40 7.34
CA ALA A 9 -17.75 -6.02 7.60
C ALA A 9 -16.89 -7.01 6.81
N VAL A 10 -16.62 -6.63 5.56
CA VAL A 10 -15.67 -7.28 4.66
C VAL A 10 -14.46 -7.70 5.50
N THR A 11 -14.20 -9.00 5.50
CA THR A 11 -13.01 -9.65 6.03
C THR A 11 -11.77 -9.18 5.26
N GLN A 12 -11.45 -7.88 5.37
CA GLN A 12 -10.30 -7.27 4.75
C GLN A 12 -9.02 -7.55 5.57
N ALA A 13 -9.17 -8.10 6.78
CA ALA A 13 -8.08 -8.51 7.66
C ALA A 13 -7.27 -9.70 7.11
N GLU A 14 -7.83 -10.52 6.22
CA GLU A 14 -7.10 -11.67 5.66
C GLU A 14 -6.29 -11.35 4.39
N ALA A 15 -6.43 -10.14 3.83
CA ALA A 15 -5.61 -9.71 2.69
C ALA A 15 -4.25 -9.08 3.10
N ALA A 16 -4.01 -8.88 4.40
CA ALA A 16 -2.83 -8.15 4.91
C ALA A 16 -1.64 -9.04 5.30
N GLY A 17 -1.70 -10.35 5.05
CA GLY A 17 -0.67 -11.33 5.43
C GLY A 17 0.37 -11.65 4.36
N GLY A 18 0.21 -11.15 3.12
CA GLY A 18 1.19 -11.35 2.07
C GLY A 18 2.41 -10.47 2.32
N LYS A 19 3.59 -11.07 2.55
CA LYS A 19 4.87 -10.35 2.38
C LYS A 19 4.80 -9.69 1.00
N ALA A 20 4.67 -8.36 0.95
CA ALA A 20 4.60 -7.66 -0.32
C ALA A 20 5.81 -8.10 -1.15
N ALA A 21 5.58 -8.56 -2.38
CA ALA A 21 6.67 -8.98 -3.24
C ALA A 21 7.63 -7.82 -3.45
N ARG A 22 8.94 -8.08 -3.33
CA ARG A 22 9.96 -7.05 -3.58
C ARG A 22 9.81 -6.55 -5.03
N PRO A 23 9.81 -5.23 -5.28
CA PRO A 23 9.66 -4.71 -6.63
C PRO A 23 10.82 -5.16 -7.52
N THR A 24 10.50 -5.39 -8.78
CA THR A 24 11.43 -5.61 -9.89
C THR A 24 11.31 -4.47 -10.90
N GLU A 25 12.32 -4.27 -11.77
CA GLU A 25 12.26 -3.24 -12.80
C GLU A 25 11.02 -3.36 -13.70
N ASP A 26 10.65 -4.58 -14.08
CA ASP A 26 9.45 -4.84 -14.88
C ASP A 26 8.18 -4.43 -14.14
N SER A 27 8.06 -4.81 -12.86
CA SER A 27 6.90 -4.42 -12.06
C SER A 27 6.81 -2.90 -11.87
N VAL A 28 7.95 -2.22 -11.71
CA VAL A 28 8.00 -0.75 -11.60
C VAL A 28 7.56 -0.10 -12.92
N ARG A 29 8.05 -0.59 -14.06
CA ARG A 29 7.66 -0.08 -15.38
C ARG A 29 6.16 -0.23 -15.62
N THR A 30 5.61 -1.41 -15.33
CA THR A 30 4.16 -1.67 -15.45
C THR A 30 3.37 -0.72 -14.56
N ARG A 31 3.75 -0.58 -13.28
CA ARG A 31 3.04 0.30 -12.32
C ARG A 31 3.13 1.78 -12.70
N MET A 32 4.27 2.24 -13.22
CA MET A 32 4.43 3.61 -13.71
C MET A 32 3.49 3.87 -14.89
N ALA A 33 3.39 2.92 -15.85
CA ALA A 33 2.49 3.03 -16.99
C ALA A 33 1.00 3.04 -16.55
N GLU A 34 0.61 2.14 -15.64
CA GLU A 34 -0.75 2.10 -15.07
C GLU A 34 -1.12 3.40 -14.34
N ALA A 35 -0.16 4.02 -13.66
CA ALA A 35 -0.34 5.30 -12.98
C ALA A 35 -0.29 6.51 -13.93
N GLY A 36 -0.09 6.31 -15.23
CA GLY A 36 0.09 7.38 -16.20
C GLY A 36 1.37 8.20 -16.02
N VAL A 37 2.36 7.66 -15.29
CA VAL A 37 3.65 8.31 -15.05
C VAL A 37 4.57 8.04 -16.23
N SER A 38 4.85 9.10 -16.99
CA SER A 38 5.83 9.08 -18.07
C SER A 38 7.19 9.52 -17.53
N ALA A 39 8.21 8.66 -17.65
CA ALA A 39 9.59 8.98 -17.29
C ALA A 39 10.56 8.27 -18.26
N PRO A 40 11.76 8.84 -18.48
CA PRO A 40 12.81 8.17 -19.24
C PRO A 40 13.19 6.81 -18.65
N ALA A 41 13.60 5.87 -19.50
CA ALA A 41 13.87 4.49 -19.09
C ALA A 41 15.03 4.38 -18.09
N GLU A 42 16.01 5.29 -18.19
CA GLU A 42 17.15 5.43 -17.28
C GLU A 42 16.75 5.80 -15.85
N CYS A 43 15.52 6.28 -15.62
CA CYS A 43 15.02 6.58 -14.29
C CYS A 43 14.55 5.32 -13.54
N VAL A 44 14.20 4.24 -14.24
CA VAL A 44 13.60 3.02 -13.64
C VAL A 44 14.50 2.40 -12.55
N PRO A 45 15.83 2.26 -12.72
CA PRO A 45 16.69 1.72 -11.65
C PRO A 45 16.71 2.60 -10.39
N GLY A 46 16.64 3.92 -10.55
CA GLY A 46 16.57 4.87 -9.44
C GLY A 46 15.24 4.78 -8.69
N VAL A 47 14.13 4.69 -9.43
CA VAL A 47 12.79 4.49 -8.85
C VAL A 47 12.73 3.17 -8.09
N LEU A 48 13.24 2.08 -8.68
CA LEU A 48 13.32 0.77 -8.02
C LEU A 48 14.10 0.84 -6.71
N SER A 49 15.27 1.46 -6.72
CA SER A 49 16.13 1.61 -5.52
C SER A 49 15.39 2.34 -4.40
N ASN A 50 14.70 3.44 -4.72
CA ASN A 50 13.92 4.19 -3.74
C ASN A 50 12.75 3.37 -3.19
N LEU A 51 12.03 2.64 -4.04
CA LEU A 51 10.90 1.80 -3.62
C LEU A 51 11.32 0.66 -2.70
N ILE A 52 12.49 0.05 -2.93
CA ILE A 52 13.04 -0.97 -2.03
C ILE A 52 13.25 -0.40 -0.63
N VAL A 53 13.91 0.77 -0.52
CA VAL A 53 14.14 1.41 0.78
C VAL A 53 12.83 1.73 1.48
N LEU A 54 11.85 2.27 0.76
CA LEU A 54 10.53 2.57 1.32
C LEU A 54 9.79 1.31 1.78
N GLN A 55 9.89 0.22 1.03
CA GLN A 55 9.30 -1.07 1.44
C GLN A 55 9.93 -1.59 2.73
N ASP A 56 11.25 -1.50 2.86
CA ASP A 56 11.97 -1.90 4.08
C ASP A 56 11.54 -1.05 5.27
N HIS A 57 11.39 0.27 5.09
CA HIS A 57 10.88 1.17 6.13
C HIS A 57 9.45 0.81 6.55
N VAL A 58 8.57 0.56 5.59
CA VAL A 58 7.19 0.12 5.87
C VAL A 58 7.17 -1.22 6.61
N ALA A 59 8.06 -2.15 6.25
CA ALA A 59 8.19 -3.42 6.96
C ALA A 59 8.62 -3.22 8.42
N THR A 60 9.57 -2.31 8.68
CA THR A 60 9.95 -1.91 10.04
C THR A 60 8.77 -1.29 10.79
N LEU A 61 8.01 -0.37 10.17
CA LEU A 61 6.88 0.29 10.81
C LEU A 61 5.72 -0.67 11.12
N ARG A 62 5.44 -1.64 10.24
CA ARG A 62 4.40 -2.66 10.45
C ARG A 62 4.70 -3.62 11.60
N ALA A 63 5.97 -3.75 12.00
CA ALA A 63 6.35 -4.55 13.16
C ALA A 63 5.89 -3.92 14.48
N PHE A 64 5.57 -2.62 14.49
CA PHE A 64 4.95 -1.98 15.66
C PHE A 64 3.45 -2.27 15.69
N ALA A 65 2.94 -2.65 16.87
CA ALA A 65 1.52 -2.84 17.08
C ALA A 65 0.80 -1.50 16.82
N LEU A 66 -0.08 -1.48 15.81
CA LEU A 66 -0.96 -0.34 15.57
C LEU A 66 -1.93 -0.23 16.74
N ASP A 67 -1.81 0.82 17.56
CA ASP A 67 -2.84 1.16 18.54
C ASP A 67 -4.16 1.41 17.78
N PRO A 68 -5.28 0.77 18.16
CA PRO A 68 -6.59 1.03 17.57
C PRO A 68 -6.99 2.52 17.56
N ARG A 69 -6.45 3.33 18.48
CA ARG A 69 -6.62 4.80 18.51
C ARG A 69 -5.72 5.53 17.53
N SER A 70 -4.65 4.91 17.04
CA SER A 70 -3.76 5.44 15.98
C SER A 70 -4.31 5.22 14.57
N ALA A 71 -5.42 4.49 14.41
CA ALA A 71 -6.09 4.30 13.12
C ALA A 71 -6.63 5.61 12.50
N SER A 72 -6.63 6.72 13.25
CA SER A 72 -7.06 8.04 12.79
C SER A 72 -5.87 8.96 12.46
N ALA A 73 -5.11 8.68 11.41
CA ALA A 73 -4.33 9.74 10.75
C ALA A 73 -5.09 10.35 9.56
N MET A 74 -6.05 9.61 8.96
CA MET A 74 -6.92 10.13 7.90
C MET A 74 -8.32 9.54 8.05
N ARG A 75 -9.19 10.23 8.79
CA ARG A 75 -10.64 10.07 8.59
C ARG A 75 -11.00 10.92 7.36
N PHE A 76 -11.29 10.28 6.24
CA PHE A 76 -11.90 10.95 5.10
C PHE A 76 -13.40 11.12 5.40
N GLU A 77 -13.84 12.36 5.61
CA GLU A 77 -15.27 12.69 5.55
C GLU A 77 -15.66 12.79 4.06
N ALA A 78 -16.75 12.09 3.70
CA ALA A 78 -17.30 12.02 2.36
C ALA A 78 -18.20 13.21 2.03
#